data_AF-T1XKW4-F1
#
_entry.id   AF-T1XKW4-F1
#
_cell.length_a   1.000
_cell.length_b   1.000
_cell.length_c   1.000
_cell.angle_alpha   90.00
_cell.angle_beta   90.00
_cell.angle_gamma   90.00
#
_symmetry.space_group_name_H-M   'P 1'
#
loop_
_entity.id
_entity.type
_entity.pdbx_description
1 polymer ?
#
loop_
_entity_poly.entity_id
_entity_poly.type
_entity_poly.pdbx_seq_one_letter_code
_entity_poly.pdbx_strand_id
1 'polypeptide(L)'
;MFSDGCLLESGLSLYPHEDLAERNQTYEVFEYAPGYLLVGDDSGGMGVLLSLEASQKNVYASGLGDLSPSGFKVIASSLQAWIDVQLAL
;
A
#
# COMPACT_ATOMS: atom_id res chain seq x y z
N MET A 1 18.90 -9.52 -12.33
CA MET A 1 17.83 -8.50 -12.25
C MET A 1 17.36 -8.54 -10.81
N PHE A 2 17.64 -7.51 -10.04
CA PHE A 2 17.08 -7.38 -8.69
C PHE A 2 15.70 -6.74 -8.86
N SER A 3 14.67 -7.37 -8.32
CA SER A 3 13.33 -6.77 -8.24
C SER A 3 13.24 -6.02 -6.93
N ASP A 4 12.80 -4.76 -6.96
CA ASP A 4 12.48 -3.95 -5.78
C ASP A 4 10.98 -3.92 -5.46
N GLY A 5 10.19 -4.71 -6.19
CA GLY A 5 8.82 -5.14 -5.86
C GLY A 5 8.72 -6.66 -5.67
N CYS A 6 7.55 -7.16 -5.28
CA CYS A 6 7.28 -8.59 -5.19
C CYS A 6 5.79 -8.93 -5.27
N LEU A 7 5.48 -10.15 -5.73
CA LEU A 7 4.16 -10.75 -5.59
C LEU A 7 4.18 -11.68 -4.38
N LEU A 8 3.32 -11.41 -3.40
CA LEU A 8 3.14 -12.25 -2.23
C LEU A 8 2.20 -13.42 -2.54
N GLU A 9 2.28 -14.49 -1.77
CA GLU A 9 1.37 -15.64 -1.91
C GLU A 9 -0.09 -15.27 -1.70
N SER A 10 -0.35 -14.19 -0.96
CA SER A 10 -1.69 -13.61 -0.79
C SER A 10 -2.29 -13.06 -2.09
N GLY A 11 -1.52 -12.96 -3.17
CA GLY A 11 -1.90 -12.33 -4.44
C GLY A 11 -1.68 -10.82 -4.44
N LEU A 12 -1.20 -10.26 -3.33
CA LEU A 12 -0.85 -8.84 -3.25
C LEU A 12 0.48 -8.57 -3.98
N SER A 13 0.46 -7.61 -4.88
CA SER A 13 1.63 -7.06 -5.53
C SER A 13 2.14 -5.84 -4.75
N LEU A 14 3.37 -5.91 -4.26
CA LEU A 14 4.13 -4.73 -3.83
C LEU A 14 4.86 -4.15 -5.04
N TYR A 15 4.64 -2.86 -5.27
CA TYR A 15 5.12 -2.21 -6.48
C TYR A 15 6.65 -2.08 -6.50
N PRO A 16 7.29 -2.33 -7.65
CA PRO A 16 8.67 -1.88 -7.87
C PRO A 16 8.72 -0.34 -7.88
N HIS A 17 9.92 0.21 -7.73
CA HIS A 17 10.10 1.67 -7.67
C HIS A 17 9.54 2.38 -8.92
N GLU A 18 9.72 1.78 -10.09
CA GLU A 18 9.29 2.34 -11.38
C GLU A 18 7.77 2.49 -11.50
N ASP A 19 7.00 1.66 -10.81
CA ASP A 19 5.53 1.68 -10.86
C ASP A 19 4.91 2.59 -9.80
N LEU A 20 5.63 2.90 -8.70
CA LEU A 20 5.08 3.68 -7.59
C LEU A 20 4.50 5.02 -8.04
N ALA A 21 5.23 5.76 -8.88
CA ALA A 21 4.80 7.08 -9.34
C ALA A 21 3.56 7.00 -10.24
N GLU A 22 3.58 6.09 -11.22
CA GLU A 22 2.46 5.88 -12.16
C GLU A 22 1.20 5.42 -11.41
N ARG A 23 1.32 4.43 -10.51
CA ARG A 23 0.17 3.90 -9.77
C ARG A 23 -0.46 4.93 -8.85
N ASN A 24 0.34 5.72 -8.12
CA ASN A 24 -0.21 6.77 -7.27
C ASN A 24 -0.87 7.90 -8.08
N GLN A 25 -0.39 8.15 -9.31
CA GLN A 25 -1.05 9.07 -10.24
C GLN A 25 -2.37 8.51 -10.78
N THR A 26 -2.39 7.25 -11.22
CA THR A 26 -3.57 6.58 -11.78
C THR A 26 -4.74 6.53 -10.80
N TYR A 27 -4.46 6.36 -9.51
CA TYR A 27 -5.49 6.39 -8.45
C TYR A 27 -5.68 7.76 -7.79
N GLU A 28 -5.00 8.82 -8.29
CA GLU A 28 -5.10 10.18 -7.76
C GLU A 28 -4.88 10.24 -6.24
N VAL A 29 -3.94 9.42 -5.71
CA VAL A 29 -3.77 9.19 -4.26
C VAL A 29 -3.48 10.50 -3.53
N PHE A 30 -2.67 11.38 -4.11
CA PHE A 30 -2.35 12.66 -3.49
C PHE A 30 -3.50 13.67 -3.49
N GLU A 31 -4.54 13.45 -4.32
CA GLU A 31 -5.76 14.25 -4.31
C GLU A 31 -6.75 13.75 -3.26
N TYR A 32 -7.04 12.45 -3.24
CA TYR A 32 -8.05 11.87 -2.33
C TYR A 32 -7.51 11.52 -0.93
N ALA A 33 -6.23 11.17 -0.82
CA ALA A 33 -5.55 10.77 0.40
C ALA A 33 -4.19 11.49 0.56
N PRO A 34 -4.18 12.83 0.69
CA PRO A 34 -2.94 13.58 0.87
C PRO A 34 -2.17 13.10 2.11
N GLY A 35 -0.86 12.95 1.97
CA GLY A 35 0.02 12.42 3.02
C GLY A 35 0.07 10.89 3.09
N TYR A 36 -0.50 10.19 2.12
CA TYR A 36 -0.39 8.74 1.97
C TYR A 36 0.27 8.35 0.65
N LEU A 37 0.81 7.13 0.62
CA LEU A 37 1.44 6.50 -0.54
C LEU A 37 0.83 5.12 -0.72
N LEU A 38 0.28 4.84 -1.88
CA LEU A 38 -0.09 3.50 -2.32
C LEU A 38 1.19 2.72 -2.67
N VAL A 39 1.39 1.57 -2.04
CA VAL A 39 2.62 0.75 -2.20
C VAL A 39 2.35 -0.64 -2.80
N GLY A 40 1.09 -1.00 -2.97
CA GLY A 40 0.71 -2.27 -3.56
C GLY A 40 -0.80 -2.43 -3.69
N ASP A 41 -1.22 -3.43 -4.48
CA ASP A 41 -2.62 -3.79 -4.67
C ASP A 41 -2.80 -5.29 -4.93
N ASP A 42 -4.03 -5.79 -4.75
CA ASP A 42 -4.41 -7.18 -5.01
C ASP A 42 -5.00 -7.41 -6.41
N SER A 43 -5.00 -6.37 -7.25
CA SER A 43 -5.64 -6.29 -8.58
C SER A 43 -7.14 -6.62 -8.59
N GLY A 44 -7.75 -6.78 -7.42
CA GLY A 44 -9.19 -6.94 -7.16
C GLY A 44 -9.85 -5.64 -6.67
N GLY A 45 -9.09 -4.56 -6.58
CA GLY A 45 -9.56 -3.23 -6.18
C GLY A 45 -9.21 -2.83 -4.76
N MET A 46 -8.41 -3.63 -4.03
CA MET A 46 -7.89 -3.26 -2.71
C MET A 46 -6.44 -2.83 -2.80
N GLY A 47 -6.13 -1.68 -2.20
CA GLY A 47 -4.79 -1.10 -2.12
C GLY A 47 -4.21 -1.13 -0.71
N VAL A 48 -2.89 -1.21 -0.61
CA VAL A 48 -2.12 -1.07 0.63
C VAL A 48 -1.43 0.29 0.64
N LEU A 49 -1.68 1.07 1.70
CA LEU A 49 -1.14 2.42 1.84
C LEU A 49 -0.26 2.56 3.08
N LEU A 50 0.74 3.43 2.96
CA LEU A 50 1.57 3.92 4.05
C LEU A 50 1.34 5.42 4.23
N SER A 51 1.46 5.92 5.46
CA SER A 51 1.52 7.36 5.68
C SER A 51 2.93 7.88 5.40
N LEU A 52 3.02 9.08 4.82
CA LEU A 52 4.27 9.83 4.66
C LEU A 52 4.68 10.57 5.94
N GLU A 53 3.79 10.63 6.93
CA GLU A 53 4.09 11.20 8.24
C GLU A 53 4.89 10.20 9.08
N ALA A 54 6.14 10.53 9.42
CA ALA A 54 7.05 9.60 10.14
C ALA A 54 6.53 9.13 11.52
N SER A 55 5.59 9.87 12.12
CA SER A 55 4.94 9.48 13.37
C SER A 55 3.89 8.37 13.20
N GLN A 56 3.36 8.20 11.98
CA GLN A 56 2.33 7.24 11.62
C GLN A 56 2.97 5.99 11.01
N LYS A 57 3.03 4.92 11.80
CA LYS A 57 3.72 3.69 11.38
C LYS A 57 2.78 2.63 10.79
N ASN A 58 1.47 2.80 10.96
CA ASN A 58 0.49 1.81 10.55
C ASN A 58 0.55 1.54 9.04
N VAL A 59 0.19 0.32 8.68
CA VAL A 59 -0.11 -0.07 7.31
C VAL A 59 -1.63 -0.08 7.16
N TYR A 60 -2.11 0.50 6.06
CA TYR A 60 -3.53 0.68 5.81
C TYR A 60 -3.98 -0.13 4.59
N ALA A 61 -5.24 -0.56 4.60
CA ALA A 61 -5.93 -1.08 3.43
C ALA A 61 -7.14 -0.21 3.10
N SER A 62 -7.37 0.06 1.81
CA SER A 62 -8.57 0.73 1.32
C SER A 62 -9.00 0.18 -0.02
N GLY A 63 -10.28 0.35 -0.34
CA GLY A 63 -10.73 0.19 -1.72
C GLY A 63 -10.18 1.32 -2.59
N LEU A 64 -9.64 0.98 -3.75
CA LEU A 64 -9.07 1.95 -4.69
C LEU A 64 -10.13 2.80 -5.41
N GLY A 65 -11.40 2.37 -5.36
CA GLY A 65 -12.55 3.16 -5.84
C GLY A 65 -13.09 4.17 -4.81
N ASP A 66 -12.61 4.15 -3.56
CA ASP A 66 -12.98 5.10 -2.50
C ASP A 66 -11.77 5.30 -1.56
N LEU A 67 -10.91 6.24 -1.93
CA LEU A 67 -9.65 6.54 -1.25
C LEU A 67 -9.78 7.58 -0.12
N SER A 68 -10.91 7.65 0.57
CA SER A 68 -11.03 8.51 1.76
C SER A 68 -10.21 7.97 2.93
N PRO A 69 -9.25 8.72 3.52
CA PRO A 69 -8.49 8.29 4.69
C PRO A 69 -9.34 7.92 5.90
N SER A 70 -10.56 8.48 5.99
CA SER A 70 -11.53 8.13 7.04
C SER A 70 -12.03 6.68 6.97
N GLY A 71 -11.96 6.06 5.78
CA GLY A 71 -12.35 4.68 5.53
C GLY A 71 -11.20 3.69 5.60
N PHE A 72 -9.96 4.15 5.80
CA PHE A 72 -8.78 3.27 5.80
C PHE A 72 -8.81 2.31 6.99
N LYS A 73 -8.58 1.03 6.72
CA LYS A 73 -8.47 0.00 7.73
C LYS A 73 -7.02 -0.21 8.11
N VAL A 74 -6.68 -0.10 9.39
CA VAL A 74 -5.35 -0.48 9.89
C VAL A 74 -5.22 -2.00 9.80
N ILE A 75 -4.25 -2.48 9.02
CA ILE A 75 -3.97 -3.92 8.86
C ILE A 75 -2.69 -4.36 9.59
N ALA A 76 -1.85 -3.41 10.00
CA ALA A 76 -0.71 -3.65 10.87
C ALA A 76 -0.24 -2.36 11.55
N SER A 77 0.45 -2.49 12.69
CA SER A 77 1.01 -1.36 13.44
C SER A 77 2.32 -0.80 12.88
N SER A 78 2.99 -1.55 11.99
CA SER A 78 4.22 -1.15 11.32
C SER A 78 4.39 -1.91 10.01
N LEU A 79 5.15 -1.34 9.06
CA LEU A 79 5.54 -2.04 7.84
C LEU A 79 6.28 -3.35 8.15
N GLN A 80 7.16 -3.35 9.16
CA GLN A 80 7.86 -4.56 9.59
C GLN A 80 6.88 -5.64 10.08
N ALA A 81 5.96 -5.29 11.00
CA ALA A 81 4.99 -6.24 11.53
C ALA A 81 4.10 -6.82 10.43
N TRP A 82 3.79 -6.02 9.42
CA TRP A 82 3.04 -6.49 8.25
C TRP A 82 3.85 -7.48 7.41
N ILE A 83 5.09 -7.13 7.05
CA ILE A 83 5.98 -8.01 6.26
C ILE A 83 6.27 -9.32 6.99
N ASP A 84 6.48 -9.29 8.31
CA ASP A 84 6.70 -10.50 9.11
C ASP A 84 5.54 -11.49 8.97
N VAL A 85 4.30 -11.00 8.91
CA VAL A 85 3.11 -11.84 8.68
C VAL A 85 3.06 -12.39 7.26
N GLN A 86 3.47 -11.60 6.26
CA GLN A 86 3.45 -12.04 4.86
C GLN A 86 4.53 -13.09 4.56
N LEU A 87 5.66 -13.05 5.27
CA LEU A 87 6.80 -13.95 5.08
C LEU A 87 6.79 -15.18 6.02
N ALA A 88 5.87 -15.23 6.98
CA ALA A 88 5.74 -16.36 7.92
C ALA A 88 4.99 -17.58 7.35
N LEU A 89 4.87 -17.65 6.01
CA LEU A 89 4.25 -18.76 5.27
C LEU A 89 5.33 -19.59 4.56
#